data_AF-A0A5C1PVL0-F1
#
_entry.id   AF-A0A5C1PVL0-F1
#
_cell.length_a   1.000
_cell.length_b   1.000
_cell.length_c   1.000
_cell.angle_alpha   90.00
_cell.angle_beta   90.00
_cell.angle_gamma   90.00
#
_symmetry.space_group_name_H-M   'P 1'
#
loop_
_entity.id
_entity.type
_entity.pdbx_description
1 polymer ?
#
loop_
_entity_poly.entity_id
_entity_poly.type
_entity_poly.pdbx_seq_one_letter_code
_entity_poly.pdbx_strand_id
1 'polypeptide(L)' 'MTEATPVPSPSAADTPIPQDVQARRADILRIGNRAAAAVQEANRQRGIANWYSLRGRMVNDAVSAASGK' A
#
# COMPACT_ATOMS: atom_id res chain seq x y z
N MET A 1 -4.23 -56.52 -4.99
CA MET A 1 -3.35 -55.34 -4.96
C MET A 1 -4.17 -54.19 -5.52
N THR A 2 -4.59 -53.24 -4.68
CA THR A 2 -5.45 -52.13 -5.10
C THR A 2 -4.56 -50.93 -5.36
N GLU A 3 -4.49 -50.50 -6.61
CA GLU A 3 -3.73 -49.34 -7.06
C GLU A 3 -4.37 -48.06 -6.48
N ALA A 4 -3.61 -47.32 -5.69
CA ALA A 4 -4.07 -46.06 -5.12
C ALA A 4 -3.97 -44.97 -6.20
N THR A 5 -5.11 -44.43 -6.62
CA THR A 5 -5.19 -43.33 -7.58
C THR A 5 -4.47 -42.08 -7.01
N PRO A 6 -3.54 -41.45 -7.74
CA PRO A 6 -2.87 -40.24 -7.25
C PRO A 6 -3.86 -39.06 -7.23
N VAL A 7 -3.97 -38.41 -6.07
CA VAL A 7 -4.78 -37.19 -5.89
C VAL A 7 -4.04 -36.01 -6.53
N PRO A 8 -4.67 -35.18 -7.38
CA PRO A 8 -4.01 -34.03 -7.97
C PRO A 8 -3.60 -33.02 -6.88
N SER A 9 -2.35 -32.57 -6.91
CA SER A 9 -1.88 -31.49 -6.03
C SER A 9 -2.59 -30.18 -6.38
N PRO A 10 -3.06 -29.40 -5.37
CA PRO A 10 -3.72 -28.13 -5.63
C PRO A 10 -2.73 -27.16 -6.31
N SER A 11 -3.23 -26.41 -7.29
CA SER A 11 -2.45 -25.34 -7.94
C SER A 11 -2.11 -24.27 -6.88
N ALA A 12 -0.91 -23.69 -6.95
CA ALA A 12 -0.48 -22.65 -6.00
C ALA A 12 -1.42 -21.42 -5.98
N ALA A 13 -2.22 -21.21 -7.03
CA ALA A 13 -3.23 -20.16 -7.09
C ALA A 13 -4.48 -20.43 -6.22
N ASP A 14 -4.75 -21.70 -5.90
CA ASP A 14 -5.93 -22.12 -5.13
C ASP A 14 -5.67 -22.14 -3.61
N THR A 15 -4.41 -21.98 -3.20
CA THR A 15 -4.03 -21.98 -1.78
C THR A 15 -4.31 -20.60 -1.18
N PRO A 16 -5.21 -20.48 -0.19
CA PRO A 16 -5.47 -19.22 0.47
C PRO A 16 -4.22 -18.72 1.19
N ILE A 17 -3.96 -17.41 1.12
CA ILE A 17 -2.86 -16.79 1.86
C ILE A 17 -3.12 -16.99 3.36
N PRO A 18 -2.13 -17.50 4.12
CA PRO A 18 -2.26 -17.68 5.56
C PRO A 18 -2.68 -16.39 6.29
N GLN A 19 -3.53 -16.52 7.31
CA GLN A 19 -4.11 -15.38 8.02
C GLN A 19 -3.07 -14.51 8.73
N ASP A 20 -2.00 -15.12 9.25
CA ASP A 20 -0.86 -14.44 9.86
C ASP A 20 -0.12 -13.55 8.84
N VAL A 21 0.03 -14.01 7.60
CA VAL A 21 0.61 -13.22 6.51
C VAL A 21 -0.28 -12.03 6.18
N GLN A 22 -1.61 -12.19 6.20
CA GLN A 22 -2.55 -11.09 6.01
C GLN A 22 -2.49 -10.07 7.14
N ALA A 23 -2.46 -10.53 8.40
CA ALA A 23 -2.33 -9.66 9.56
C ALA A 23 -1.02 -8.85 9.52
N ARG A 24 0.09 -9.49 9.18
CA ARG A 24 1.39 -8.82 9.03
C ARG A 24 1.38 -7.76 7.92
N ARG A 25 0.71 -8.02 6.79
CA ARG A 25 0.54 -7.02 5.73
C ARG A 25 -0.26 -5.82 6.21
N ALA A 26 -1.35 -6.05 6.93
CA ALA A 26 -2.16 -4.98 7.49
C ALA A 26 -1.36 -4.11 8.48
N ASP A 27 -0.53 -4.72 9.33
CA ASP A 27 0.34 -3.99 10.25
C ASP A 27 1.38 -3.14 9.54
N ILE A 28 2.04 -3.68 8.50
CA ILE A 28 3.00 -2.93 7.69
C ILE A 28 2.34 -1.71 7.07
N LEU A 29 1.15 -1.88 6.47
CA LEU A 29 0.39 -0.77 5.89
C LEU A 29 -0.02 0.25 6.94
N ARG A 30 -0.46 -0.19 8.12
CA ARG A 30 -0.86 0.70 9.22
C ARG A 30 0.30 1.56 9.71
N ILE A 31 1.47 0.96 9.90
CA ILE A 31 2.69 1.66 10.33
C ILE A 31 3.14 2.64 9.24
N GLY A 32 3.20 2.19 7.99
CA GLY A 32 3.57 3.02 6.85
C GLY A 32 2.65 4.23 6.68
N ASN A 33 1.33 4.03 6.77
CA ASN A 33 0.34 5.10 6.66
C ASN A 33 0.49 6.14 7.79
N ARG A 34 0.74 5.71 9.03
CA ARG A 34 0.97 6.63 10.14
C ARG A 34 2.24 7.47 9.93
N ALA A 35 3.33 6.83 9.50
CA ALA A 35 4.59 7.54 9.23
C ALA A 35 4.44 8.54 8.08
N ALA A 36 3.77 8.14 6.99
CA ALA A 36 3.50 9.02 5.85
C ALA A 36 2.66 10.23 6.27
N ALA A 37 1.59 10.02 7.04
CA ALA A 37 0.73 11.11 7.51
C ALA A 37 1.50 12.14 8.36
N ALA A 38 2.38 11.66 9.26
CA ALA A 38 3.20 12.53 10.09
C ALA A 38 4.18 13.39 9.26
N VAL A 39 4.82 12.80 8.26
CA VAL A 39 5.72 13.53 7.34
C VAL A 39 4.94 14.53 6.51
N GLN A 40 3.76 14.17 6.01
CA GLN A 40 2.94 15.07 5.20
C GLN A 40 2.45 16.28 5.98
N GLU A 41 2.07 16.08 7.24
CA GLU A 41 1.73 17.17 8.16
C GLU A 41 2.94 18.09 8.42
N ALA A 42 4.10 17.52 8.72
CA ALA A 42 5.33 18.30 8.91
C ALA A 42 5.71 19.10 7.65
N ASN A 43 5.54 18.52 6.46
CA ASN A 43 5.78 19.20 5.19
C ASN A 43 4.82 20.38 5.00
N ARG A 44 3.52 20.21 5.31
CA ARG A 44 2.53 21.31 5.27
C ARG A 44 2.92 22.46 6.20
N GLN A 45 3.40 22.16 7.41
CA GLN A 45 3.87 23.17 8.36
C GLN A 45 5.13 23.91 7.88
N ARG A 46 5.97 23.24 7.08
CA ARG A 46 7.22 23.80 6.54
C ARG A 46 7.06 24.43 5.15
N GLY A 47 5.85 24.41 4.57
CA GLY A 47 5.60 24.85 3.20
C GLY A 47 6.31 23.99 2.14
N ILE A 48 6.65 22.75 2.48
CA ILE A 48 7.25 21.78 1.56
C ILE A 48 6.11 21.03 0.87
N ALA A 49 6.15 20.95 -0.47
CA ALA A 49 5.16 20.22 -1.26
C ALA A 49 5.24 18.71 -0.98
N ASN A 50 4.10 18.07 -0.71
CA ASN A 50 4.02 16.62 -0.74
C ASN A 50 3.71 16.13 -2.16
N TRP A 51 4.48 15.15 -2.63
CA TRP A 51 4.35 14.60 -3.97
C TRP A 51 3.67 13.23 -3.94
N TYR A 52 2.76 12.99 -4.88
CA TYR A 52 1.98 11.77 -4.98
C TYR A 52 1.79 11.34 -6.43
N SER A 53 1.59 10.04 -6.64
CA SER A 53 1.10 9.52 -7.92
C SER A 53 -0.41 9.42 -7.88
N LEU A 54 -1.10 10.15 -8.75
CA LEU A 54 -2.54 10.08 -8.94
C LEU A 54 -2.83 9.65 -10.38
N ARG A 55 -3.39 8.44 -10.56
CA ARG A 55 -3.70 7.87 -11.88
C ARG A 55 -2.49 7.88 -12.84
N GLY A 56 -1.31 7.54 -12.33
CA GLY A 56 -0.07 7.52 -13.12
C GLY A 56 0.51 8.89 -13.45
N ARG A 57 -0.04 9.98 -12.91
CA ARG A 57 0.50 11.33 -13.02
C ARG A 57 1.08 11.77 -11.69
N MET A 58 2.24 12.41 -11.73
CA MET A 58 2.85 12.99 -10.55
C MET A 58 2.18 14.34 -10.23
N VAL A 59 1.64 14.47 -9.03
CA VAL A 59 0.94 15.66 -8.53
C VAL A 59 1.53 16.07 -7.18
N ASN A 60 1.30 17.31 -6.76
CA ASN A 60 1.62 17.75 -5.42
C ASN A 60 0.48 18.55 -4.79
N ASP A 61 0.50 18.65 -3.46
CA ASP A 61 -0.46 19.41 -2.66
C ASP A 61 0.02 20.82 -2.32
N ALA A 62 1.07 21.31 -2.99
CA ALA A 62 1.44 22.71 -2.86
C ALA A 62 0.29 23.54 -3.43
N VAL A 63 -0.48 24.15 -2.53
CA VAL A 63 -1.40 25.21 -2.92
C VAL A 63 -0.58 26.19 -3.73
N SER A 64 -1.00 26.46 -4.97
CA SER A 64 -0.44 27.54 -5.76
C SER A 64 -0.56 28.83 -4.95
N ALA A 65 0.47 29.18 -4.19
CA ALA A 65 0.61 30.46 -3.51
C ALA A 65 0.78 31.63 -4.51
N ALA A 66 0.43 31.41 -5.78
CA ALA A 66 0.71 32.29 -6.91
C ALA A 66 -0.40 32.28 -7.97
N SER A 67 -1.67 32.11 -7.56
CA SER A 67 -2.79 32.39 -8.48
C SER A 67 -3.92 33.10 -7.71
N GLY A 68 -3.91 34.44 -7.78
CA GLY A 68 -4.91 35.29 -7.14
C GLY A 68 -4.44 36.74 -7.06
N LYS A 69 -4.20 37.34 -8.24
CA LYS A 69 -4.14 38.78 -8.45
C LYS A 69 -5.54 39.24 -8.87
#